data_AF-A0A7C4MF54-F1
#
_entry.id   AF-A0A7C4MF54-F1
#
_cell.length_a   1.000
_cell.length_b   1.000
_cell.length_c   1.000
_cell.angle_alpha   90.00
_cell.angle_beta   90.00
_cell.angle_gamma   90.00
#
_symmetry.space_group_name_H-M   'P 1'
#
loop_
_entity.id
_entity.type
_entity.pdbx_description
1 polymer ?
#
loop_
_entity_poly.entity_id
_entity_poly.type
_entity_poly.pdbx_seq_one_letter_code
_entity_poly.pdbx_strand_id
1 'polypeptide(L)'
;MKVTEIKRKGFTLTELLVVIAIIGIIIAVVLPNAFKAMERAKVIRVIADLRAIKAAGYAYYIDTGDWPKAGQDSYDPGTGDNYGFLYFMKTDGNPYWNGPYLEKLPSSTPWGGYYRYWKSRITGSVRDANGNLIPVNNVKCAVITVGGFPTQEIRDIVDQKVRSDIGYSYVGEEGGKYYISVIIWMEGM
;
A
#
# COMPACT_ATOMS: atom_id res chain seq x y z
N MET A 1 -72.28 18.93 -18.12
CA MET A 1 -71.09 18.56 -17.32
C MET A 1 -69.86 18.86 -18.19
N LYS A 2 -69.06 19.89 -17.89
CA LYS A 2 -67.87 20.25 -18.68
C LYS A 2 -66.68 19.45 -18.17
N VAL A 3 -66.16 18.54 -18.98
CA VAL A 3 -64.91 17.83 -18.71
C VAL A 3 -63.78 18.81 -19.04
N THR A 4 -63.04 19.25 -18.01
CA THR A 4 -61.83 20.07 -18.20
C THR A 4 -60.68 19.18 -18.65
N GLU A 5 -60.31 19.26 -19.93
CA GLU A 5 -59.09 18.65 -20.45
C GLU A 5 -57.85 19.27 -19.79
N ILE A 6 -57.12 18.46 -19.04
CA ILE A 6 -55.81 18.84 -18.51
C ILE A 6 -54.82 18.76 -19.67
N LYS A 7 -54.48 19.89 -20.29
CA LYS A 7 -53.43 19.96 -21.32
C LYS A 7 -52.11 19.45 -20.72
N ARG A 8 -51.66 18.27 -21.16
CA ARG A 8 -50.32 17.77 -20.85
C ARG A 8 -49.30 18.69 -21.52
N LYS A 9 -48.46 19.36 -20.73
CA LYS A 9 -47.31 20.11 -21.25
C LYS A 9 -46.30 19.11 -21.80
N GLY A 10 -45.94 19.25 -23.07
CA GLY A 10 -44.88 18.46 -23.71
C GLY A 10 -43.51 18.98 -23.34
N PHE A 11 -42.54 18.07 -23.23
CA PHE A 11 -41.14 18.38 -22.95
C PHE A 11 -40.49 19.00 -24.20
N THR A 12 -39.82 20.15 -24.07
CA THR A 12 -39.15 20.80 -25.21
C THR A 12 -37.70 20.31 -25.36
N LEU A 13 -37.22 20.26 -26.60
CA LEU A 13 -35.82 19.95 -26.90
C LEU A 13 -34.84 20.92 -26.22
N THR A 14 -35.24 22.19 -26.10
CA THR A 14 -34.45 23.24 -25.45
C THR A 14 -34.31 23.02 -23.95
N GLU A 15 -35.35 22.52 -23.28
CA GLU A 15 -35.28 22.18 -21.85
C GLU A 15 -34.31 21.03 -21.62
N LEU A 16 -34.32 20.00 -22.48
CA LEU A 16 -33.34 18.92 -22.40
C LEU A 16 -31.92 19.42 -22.64
N LEU A 17 -31.73 20.29 -23.63
CA LEU A 17 -30.42 20.82 -24.03
C LEU A 17 -29.76 21.60 -22.89
N VAL A 18 -30.51 22.49 -22.23
CA VAL A 18 -29.98 23.26 -21.09
C VAL A 18 -29.62 22.33 -19.92
N VAL A 19 -30.42 21.29 -19.66
CA VAL A 19 -30.15 20.33 -18.58
C VAL A 19 -28.86 19.55 -18.82
N ILE A 20 -28.66 19.00 -20.02
CA ILE A 20 -27.43 18.26 -20.33
C ILE A 20 -26.20 19.18 -20.35
N ALA A 21 -26.36 20.46 -20.73
CA ALA A 21 -25.30 21.44 -20.67
C ALA A 21 -24.86 21.70 -19.22
N ILE A 22 -25.82 21.89 -18.30
CA ILE A 22 -25.52 22.08 -16.87
C ILE A 22 -24.87 20.83 -16.27
N ILE A 23 -25.38 19.63 -16.58
CA ILE A 23 -24.79 18.37 -16.11
C ILE A 23 -23.34 18.23 -16.61
N GLY A 24 -23.09 18.56 -17.89
CA GLY A 24 -21.74 18.53 -18.47
C GLY A 24 -20.76 19.43 -17.74
N ILE A 25 -21.17 20.64 -17.38
CA ILE A 25 -20.34 21.58 -16.61
C ILE A 25 -20.00 21.02 -15.22
N ILE A 26 -21.00 20.46 -14.52
CA ILE A 26 -20.78 19.88 -13.18
C ILE A 26 -19.80 18.71 -13.25
N ILE A 27 -20.01 17.78 -14.19
CA ILE A 27 -19.16 16.59 -14.38
C ILE A 27 -17.71 16.99 -14.66
N ALA A 28 -17.51 18.01 -15.52
CA ALA A 28 -16.17 18.49 -15.89
C ALA A 28 -15.35 18.98 -14.67
N VAL A 29 -16.02 19.57 -13.66
CA VAL A 29 -15.35 20.06 -12.45
C VAL A 29 -15.20 18.95 -11.40
N VAL A 30 -16.20 18.08 -11.25
CA VAL A 30 -16.24 17.09 -10.16
C VAL A 30 -15.34 15.89 -10.43
N LEU A 31 -15.33 15.34 -11.66
CA LEU A 31 -14.63 14.10 -11.95
C LEU A 31 -13.11 14.14 -11.68
N PRO A 32 -12.35 15.18 -12.10
CA PRO A 32 -10.91 15.21 -11.87
C PRO A 32 -10.56 15.19 -10.38
N ASN A 33 -11.37 15.86 -9.56
CA ASN A 33 -11.18 15.89 -8.11
C ASN A 33 -11.52 14.54 -7.48
N ALA A 34 -12.56 13.86 -7.96
CA ALA A 34 -12.91 12.52 -7.51
C ALA A 34 -11.77 11.52 -7.77
N PHE A 35 -11.18 11.53 -8.98
CA PHE A 35 -10.03 10.66 -9.28
C PHE A 35 -8.82 10.92 -8.38
N LYS A 36 -8.49 12.19 -8.11
CA LYS A 36 -7.41 12.55 -7.17
C LYS A 36 -7.70 12.08 -5.74
N ALA A 37 -8.95 12.19 -5.29
CA ALA A 37 -9.36 11.73 -3.97
C ALA A 37 -9.25 10.20 -3.86
N MET A 38 -9.67 9.46 -4.89
CA MET A 38 -9.52 8.01 -4.96
C MET A 38 -8.05 7.59 -4.89
N GLU A 39 -7.16 8.26 -5.64
CA GLU A 39 -5.74 7.93 -5.62
C GLU A 39 -5.10 8.20 -4.26
N ARG A 40 -5.45 9.32 -3.61
CA ARG A 40 -5.03 9.59 -2.22
C ARG A 40 -5.51 8.52 -1.25
N ALA A 41 -6.76 8.06 -1.39
CA ALA A 41 -7.30 7.00 -0.55
C ALA A 41 -6.53 5.68 -0.72
N LYS A 42 -6.09 5.34 -1.95
CA LYS A 42 -5.22 4.17 -2.19
C LYS A 42 -3.88 4.32 -1.48
N VAL A 43 -3.24 5.48 -1.56
CA VAL A 43 -1.98 5.75 -0.84
C VAL A 43 -2.19 5.57 0.68
N ILE A 44 -3.23 6.17 1.25
CA ILE A 44 -3.55 6.06 2.68
C ILE A 44 -3.76 4.59 3.08
N ARG A 45 -4.45 3.80 2.26
CA ARG A 45 -4.64 2.36 2.50
C ARG A 45 -3.30 1.63 2.59
N VAL A 46 -2.38 1.86 1.66
CA VAL A 46 -1.06 1.22 1.71
C VAL A 46 -0.29 1.58 2.97
N ILE A 47 -0.33 2.85 3.38
CA ILE A 47 0.32 3.30 4.61
C ILE A 47 -0.30 2.65 5.85
N ALA A 48 -1.63 2.51 5.88
CA ALA A 48 -2.34 1.83 6.96
C ALA A 48 -1.97 0.34 7.03
N ASP A 49 -1.94 -0.35 5.89
CA ASP A 49 -1.53 -1.75 5.79
C ASP A 49 -0.09 -1.94 6.31
N LEU A 50 0.84 -1.09 5.88
CA LEU A 50 2.23 -1.12 6.33
C LEU A 50 2.37 -0.86 7.83
N ARG A 51 1.59 0.05 8.41
CA ARG A 51 1.58 0.30 9.86
C ARG A 51 1.07 -0.90 10.64
N ALA A 52 0.00 -1.54 10.17
CA ALA A 52 -0.54 -2.74 10.80
C ALA A 52 0.48 -3.89 10.79
N ILE A 53 1.13 -4.12 9.65
CA ILE A 53 2.18 -5.13 9.52
C ILE A 53 3.38 -4.79 10.41
N LYS A 54 3.83 -3.53 10.43
CA LYS A 54 4.92 -3.08 11.32
C LYS A 54 4.58 -3.38 12.78
N ALA A 55 3.39 -2.99 13.23
CA ALA A 55 2.94 -3.23 14.60
C ALA A 55 2.90 -4.74 14.93
N ALA A 56 2.41 -5.57 14.02
CA ALA A 56 2.41 -7.02 14.19
C ALA A 56 3.82 -7.61 14.31
N GLY A 57 4.77 -7.11 13.52
CA GLY A 57 6.17 -7.53 13.60
C GLY A 57 6.84 -7.14 14.93
N TYR A 58 6.52 -5.95 15.45
CA TYR A 58 6.97 -5.54 16.79
C TYR A 58 6.36 -6.38 17.90
N ALA A 59 5.08 -6.73 17.83
CA ALA A 59 4.44 -7.61 18.80
C ALA A 59 5.16 -8.98 18.84
N TYR A 60 5.44 -9.57 17.66
CA TYR A 60 6.24 -10.80 17.58
C TYR A 60 7.64 -10.61 18.18
N TYR A 61 8.30 -9.49 17.89
CA TYR A 61 9.64 -9.20 18.40
C TYR A 61 9.67 -9.08 19.92
N ILE A 62 8.65 -8.47 20.52
CA ILE A 62 8.52 -8.32 21.97
C ILE A 62 8.39 -9.70 22.64
N ASP A 63 7.58 -10.59 22.07
CA ASP A 63 7.34 -11.91 22.67
C ASP A 63 8.51 -12.88 22.47
N THR A 64 9.18 -12.83 21.32
CA THR A 64 10.16 -13.86 20.92
C THR A 64 11.62 -13.39 20.94
N GLY A 65 11.86 -12.07 21.01
CA GLY A 65 13.18 -11.46 20.96
C GLY A 65 13.82 -11.37 19.57
N ASP A 66 13.16 -11.86 18.52
CA ASP A 66 13.62 -11.78 17.13
C ASP A 66 12.44 -11.46 16.21
N TRP A 67 12.71 -11.00 14.99
CA TRP A 67 11.66 -10.77 13.99
C TRP A 67 11.13 -12.09 13.43
N PRO A 68 9.86 -12.17 12.99
CA PRO A 68 9.33 -13.37 12.36
C PRO A 68 10.26 -13.84 11.25
N LYS A 69 10.47 -15.15 11.14
CA LYS A 69 10.99 -15.71 9.89
C LYS A 69 10.03 -15.29 8.79
N ALA A 70 10.56 -15.04 7.60
CA ALA A 70 9.68 -14.94 6.45
C ALA A 70 9.25 -16.37 6.10
N GLY A 71 7.94 -16.55 5.97
CA GLY A 71 7.36 -17.86 5.71
C GLY A 71 6.56 -17.80 4.42
N GLN A 72 6.79 -18.76 3.54
CA GLN A 72 6.19 -18.81 2.20
C GLN A 72 4.66 -18.77 2.29
N ASP A 73 4.06 -17.73 1.75
CA ASP A 73 2.61 -17.61 1.50
C ASP A 73 2.25 -17.76 0.01
N SER A 74 3.22 -18.18 -0.83
CA SER A 74 3.16 -18.80 -2.17
C SER A 74 3.95 -18.03 -3.27
N TYR A 75 4.93 -18.75 -3.85
CA TYR A 75 5.57 -18.61 -5.18
C TYR A 75 6.74 -17.63 -5.39
N ASP A 76 7.96 -18.16 -5.18
CA ASP A 76 9.13 -17.95 -6.07
C ASP A 76 9.96 -19.25 -6.17
N PRO A 77 9.77 -20.10 -7.20
CA PRO A 77 10.56 -21.30 -7.39
C PRO A 77 11.87 -20.93 -8.09
N GLY A 78 12.91 -20.61 -7.32
CA GLY A 78 14.25 -20.43 -7.89
C GLY A 78 15.29 -19.81 -6.98
N THR A 79 14.88 -19.06 -5.95
CA THR A 79 15.82 -18.28 -5.10
C THR A 79 16.08 -18.91 -3.74
N GLY A 80 15.23 -19.83 -3.25
CA GLY A 80 15.36 -20.39 -1.90
C GLY A 80 15.06 -19.37 -0.78
N ASP A 81 14.73 -18.13 -1.14
CA ASP A 81 14.43 -17.06 -0.21
C ASP A 81 12.96 -17.11 0.16
N ASN A 82 12.70 -17.34 1.45
CA ASN A 82 11.35 -17.29 1.98
C ASN A 82 10.91 -15.83 2.07
N TYR A 83 9.97 -15.40 1.23
CA TYR A 83 9.25 -14.13 1.38
C TYR A 83 7.82 -14.42 1.82
N GLY A 84 7.29 -13.67 2.78
CA GLY A 84 5.87 -13.79 3.17
C GLY A 84 5.57 -13.65 4.65
N PHE A 85 4.27 -13.61 4.95
CA PHE A 85 3.74 -13.27 6.27
C PHE A 85 3.27 -14.48 7.10
N LEU A 86 3.52 -15.72 6.65
CA LEU A 86 2.98 -16.92 7.30
C LEU A 86 3.23 -16.99 8.81
N TYR A 87 4.45 -16.65 9.25
CA TYR A 87 4.83 -16.74 10.67
C TYR A 87 4.36 -15.56 11.53
N PHE A 88 3.68 -14.58 10.94
CA PHE A 88 2.88 -13.62 11.71
C PHE A 88 1.57 -14.25 12.18
N MET A 89 1.08 -15.28 11.47
CA MET A 89 -0.20 -15.93 11.77
C MET A 89 -0.04 -17.31 12.40
N LYS A 90 1.13 -17.93 12.26
CA LYS A 90 1.43 -19.26 12.80
C LYS A 90 2.77 -19.23 13.53
N THR A 91 2.94 -20.09 14.52
CA THR A 91 4.24 -20.28 15.16
C THR A 91 5.26 -20.84 14.17
N ASP A 92 6.50 -20.36 14.26
CA ASP A 92 7.67 -20.88 13.53
C ASP A 92 8.45 -21.94 14.33
N GLY A 93 7.84 -22.45 15.41
CA GLY A 93 8.45 -23.34 16.39
C GLY A 93 9.03 -22.62 17.62
N ASN A 94 8.96 -21.28 17.68
CA ASN A 94 9.41 -20.54 18.85
C ASN A 94 8.47 -20.79 20.06
N PRO A 95 9.00 -21.23 21.23
CA PRO A 95 8.21 -21.54 22.42
C PRO A 95 7.56 -20.31 23.07
N TYR A 96 8.05 -19.11 22.77
CA TYR A 96 7.54 -17.84 23.31
C TYR A 96 6.50 -17.19 22.39
N TRP A 97 6.10 -17.84 21.30
CA TRP A 97 5.09 -17.30 20.39
C TRP A 97 3.71 -17.18 21.07
N ASN A 98 3.10 -15.99 21.01
CA ASN A 98 1.80 -15.68 21.62
C ASN A 98 0.80 -15.09 20.59
N GLY A 99 1.03 -15.38 19.30
CA GLY A 99 0.20 -14.87 18.21
C GLY A 99 -1.19 -15.53 18.13
N PRO A 100 -1.92 -15.32 17.02
CA PRO A 100 -1.48 -14.66 15.79
C PRO A 100 -1.33 -13.14 15.95
N TYR A 101 -0.31 -12.57 15.28
CA TYR A 101 -0.04 -11.13 15.27
C TYR A 101 -0.72 -10.42 14.08
N LEU A 102 -1.14 -11.16 13.07
CA LEU A 102 -2.00 -10.69 11.99
C LEU A 102 -3.27 -11.55 11.93
N GLU A 103 -4.43 -10.90 11.79
CA GLU A 103 -5.71 -11.60 11.61
C GLU A 103 -5.80 -12.29 10.25
N LYS A 104 -5.20 -11.69 9.22
CA LYS A 104 -5.16 -12.22 7.86
C LYS A 104 -3.90 -11.75 7.13
N LEU A 105 -3.54 -12.50 6.09
CA LEU A 105 -2.49 -12.08 5.17
C LEU A 105 -2.87 -10.76 4.49
N PRO A 106 -1.89 -9.87 4.25
CA PRO A 106 -2.11 -8.68 3.43
C PRO A 106 -2.68 -9.06 2.07
N SER A 107 -3.79 -8.44 1.68
CA SER A 107 -4.32 -8.56 0.32
C SER A 107 -3.40 -7.86 -0.68
N SER A 108 -3.67 -8.01 -1.98
CA SER A 108 -2.98 -7.21 -3.01
C SER A 108 -3.11 -5.70 -2.74
N THR A 109 -2.10 -4.95 -3.22
CA THR A 109 -2.11 -3.49 -3.13
C THR A 109 -3.31 -2.93 -3.93
N PRO A 110 -3.73 -1.68 -3.70
CA PRO A 110 -4.87 -1.10 -4.41
C PRO A 110 -4.70 -1.00 -5.94
N TRP A 111 -3.49 -1.22 -6.45
CA TRP A 111 -3.17 -1.25 -7.88
C TRP A 111 -2.98 -2.68 -8.42
N GLY A 112 -3.33 -3.71 -7.65
CA GLY A 112 -3.17 -5.11 -8.03
C GLY A 112 -1.74 -5.65 -7.87
N GLY A 113 -0.92 -4.96 -7.09
CA GLY A 113 0.43 -5.38 -6.73
C GLY A 113 0.47 -6.26 -5.48
N TYR A 114 1.65 -6.36 -4.86
CA TYR A 114 1.90 -7.29 -3.76
C TYR A 114 2.56 -6.62 -2.55
N TYR A 115 2.38 -7.26 -1.39
CA TYR A 115 3.22 -7.06 -0.21
C TYR A 115 4.10 -8.29 -0.03
N ARG A 116 5.37 -8.09 0.30
CA ARG A 116 6.30 -9.16 0.67
C ARG A 116 7.02 -8.76 1.94
N TYR A 117 7.21 -9.71 2.85
CA TYR A 117 8.05 -9.51 4.02
C TYR A 117 9.29 -10.37 3.95
N TRP A 118 10.41 -9.81 4.39
CA TRP A 118 11.66 -10.52 4.58
C TRP A 118 12.47 -9.89 5.71
N LYS A 119 13.36 -10.70 6.28
CA LYS A 119 14.42 -10.23 7.18
C LYS A 119 15.76 -10.72 6.66
N SER A 120 16.75 -9.85 6.61
CA SER A 120 18.10 -10.17 6.13
C SER A 120 19.11 -9.14 6.61
N ARG A 121 20.30 -9.12 6.00
CA ARG A 121 21.30 -8.06 6.13
C ARG A 121 21.35 -7.27 4.83
N ILE A 122 21.35 -5.94 4.93
CA ILE A 122 21.42 -5.04 3.78
C ILE A 122 22.75 -4.30 3.72
N THR A 123 23.24 -4.11 2.49
CA THR A 123 24.38 -3.26 2.15
C THR A 123 23.98 -2.36 0.98
N GLY A 124 24.30 -1.07 1.06
CA GLY A 124 23.91 -0.08 0.05
C GLY A 124 23.53 1.25 0.69
N SER A 125 22.39 1.82 0.29
CA SER A 125 21.89 3.06 0.86
C SER A 125 20.37 3.04 1.00
N VAL A 126 19.87 3.56 2.11
CA VAL A 126 18.44 3.75 2.39
C VAL A 126 18.13 5.24 2.48
N ARG A 127 16.88 5.63 2.23
CA ARG A 127 16.42 7.02 2.33
C ARG A 127 15.78 7.29 3.68
N ASP A 128 16.14 8.40 4.30
CA ASP A 128 15.53 8.90 5.54
C ASP A 128 14.24 9.72 5.30
N ALA A 129 13.64 10.23 6.38
CA ALA A 129 12.44 11.07 6.31
C ALA A 129 12.59 12.28 5.37
N ASN A 130 13.78 12.86 5.28
CA ASN A 130 14.11 14.01 4.44
C ASN A 130 14.48 13.60 3.01
N GLY A 131 14.67 12.31 2.75
CA GLY A 131 15.08 11.75 1.45
C GLY A 131 16.59 11.66 1.27
N ASN A 132 17.37 11.98 2.31
CA ASN A 132 18.82 11.83 2.29
C ASN A 132 19.20 10.36 2.26
N LEU A 133 20.28 10.04 1.56
CA LEU A 133 20.83 8.70 1.50
C LEU A 133 21.70 8.43 2.73
N ILE A 134 21.35 7.39 3.48
CA ILE A 134 22.13 6.87 4.59
C ILE A 134 22.81 5.58 4.10
N PRO A 135 24.15 5.53 4.09
CA PRO A 135 24.85 4.30 3.75
C PRO A 135 24.63 3.25 4.84
N VAL A 136 24.33 2.03 4.41
CA VAL A 136 24.21 0.86 5.28
C VAL A 136 25.19 -0.19 4.81
N ASN A 137 25.92 -0.81 5.74
CA ASN A 137 26.87 -1.86 5.41
C ASN A 137 26.67 -3.05 6.33
N ASN A 138 26.15 -4.14 5.76
CA ASN A 138 25.91 -5.39 6.46
C ASN A 138 25.07 -5.18 7.74
N VAL A 139 23.96 -4.46 7.62
CA VAL A 139 23.06 -4.12 8.74
C VAL A 139 21.88 -5.08 8.75
N LYS A 140 21.57 -5.73 9.88
CA LYS A 140 20.36 -6.56 9.99
C LYS A 140 19.12 -5.68 9.88
N CYS A 141 18.12 -6.14 9.15
CA CYS A 141 16.87 -5.41 9.00
C CYS A 141 15.67 -6.33 8.80
N ALA A 142 14.49 -5.80 9.12
CA ALA A 142 13.20 -6.35 8.73
C ALA A 142 12.56 -5.39 7.72
N VAL A 143 12.05 -5.94 6.62
CA VAL A 143 11.64 -5.16 5.46
C VAL A 143 10.29 -5.63 4.95
N ILE A 144 9.46 -4.66 4.55
CA ILE A 144 8.23 -4.91 3.79
C ILE A 144 8.39 -4.29 2.41
N THR A 145 8.36 -5.13 1.37
CA THR A 145 8.37 -4.68 -0.02
C THR A 145 6.94 -4.54 -0.53
N VAL A 146 6.60 -3.36 -1.01
CA VAL A 146 5.36 -3.05 -1.72
C VAL A 146 5.69 -2.93 -3.21
N GLY A 147 5.12 -3.80 -4.04
CA GLY A 147 5.38 -3.81 -5.48
C GLY A 147 4.11 -3.59 -6.30
N GLY A 148 4.30 -3.34 -7.59
CA GLY A 148 3.21 -3.24 -8.57
C GLY A 148 2.58 -1.85 -8.65
N PHE A 149 3.35 -0.79 -8.42
CA PHE A 149 2.88 0.57 -8.72
C PHE A 149 2.77 0.78 -10.23
N PRO A 150 1.70 1.44 -10.71
CA PRO A 150 1.45 1.61 -12.14
C PRO A 150 2.40 2.62 -12.81
N THR A 151 2.94 3.58 -12.04
CA THR A 151 3.88 4.59 -12.53
C THR A 151 4.94 4.91 -11.46
N GLN A 152 6.06 5.46 -11.90
CA GLN A 152 7.11 5.95 -11.01
C GLN A 152 6.60 7.07 -10.09
N GLU A 153 5.77 7.99 -10.62
CA GLU A 153 5.21 9.10 -9.86
C GLU A 153 4.37 8.63 -8.67
N ILE A 154 3.52 7.62 -8.86
CA ILE A 154 2.71 7.05 -7.78
C ILE A 154 3.60 6.36 -6.74
N ARG A 155 4.64 5.63 -7.17
CA ARG A 155 5.64 5.06 -6.26
C ARG A 155 6.28 6.16 -5.40
N ASP A 156 6.73 7.26 -6.02
CA ASP A 156 7.46 8.32 -5.33
C ASP A 156 6.59 9.09 -4.32
N ILE A 157 5.30 9.27 -4.63
CA ILE A 157 4.32 9.82 -3.68
C ILE A 157 4.16 8.91 -2.46
N VAL A 158 4.04 7.60 -2.68
CA VAL A 158 3.90 6.62 -1.59
C VAL A 158 5.19 6.56 -0.79
N ASP A 159 6.35 6.55 -1.44
CA ASP A 159 7.67 6.56 -0.81
C ASP A 159 7.86 7.77 0.12
N GLN A 160 7.52 8.97 -0.35
CA GLN A 160 7.57 10.17 0.48
C GLN A 160 6.70 10.03 1.73
N LYS A 161 5.51 9.44 1.59
CA LYS A 161 4.62 9.23 2.73
C LYS A 161 5.13 8.14 3.67
N VAL A 162 5.69 7.05 3.15
CA VAL A 162 6.37 6.01 3.94
C VAL A 162 7.50 6.60 4.75
N ARG A 163 8.34 7.44 4.14
CA ARG A 163 9.51 8.04 4.80
C ARG A 163 9.14 8.99 5.94
N SER A 164 8.04 9.71 5.80
CA SER A 164 7.53 10.61 6.85
C SER A 164 6.80 9.89 7.97
N ASP A 165 6.14 8.76 7.68
CA ASP A 165 5.20 8.13 8.63
C ASP A 165 5.67 6.80 9.23
N ILE A 166 6.57 6.07 8.57
CA ILE A 166 6.86 4.66 8.90
C ILE A 166 8.34 4.45 9.20
N GLY A 167 9.24 4.90 8.34
CA GLY A 167 10.66 4.62 8.51
C GLY A 167 11.46 4.83 7.23
N TYR A 168 12.54 4.07 7.09
CA TYR A 168 13.44 4.21 5.95
C TYR A 168 12.91 3.44 4.75
N SER A 169 13.30 3.86 3.55
CA SER A 169 12.88 3.17 2.34
C SER A 169 14.00 3.09 1.31
N TYR A 170 13.84 2.12 0.42
CA TYR A 170 14.57 2.01 -0.83
C TYR A 170 13.56 1.85 -1.96
N VAL A 171 13.80 2.51 -3.09
CA VAL A 171 12.94 2.42 -4.27
C VAL A 171 13.68 1.71 -5.38
N GLY A 172 12.97 0.87 -6.13
CA GLY A 172 13.55 0.16 -7.26
C GLY A 172 12.54 -0.08 -8.38
N GLU A 173 13.03 -0.71 -9.43
CA GLU A 173 12.27 -1.14 -10.59
C GLU A 173 12.76 -2.54 -10.99
N GLU A 174 11.83 -3.46 -11.23
CA GLU A 174 12.12 -4.82 -11.67
C GLU A 174 11.10 -5.23 -12.72
N GLY A 175 11.57 -5.66 -13.90
CA GLY A 175 10.69 -6.10 -14.99
C GLY A 175 9.66 -5.06 -15.44
N GLY A 176 10.03 -3.76 -15.41
CA GLY A 176 9.13 -2.65 -15.76
C GLY A 176 8.07 -2.33 -14.70
N LYS A 177 8.17 -2.92 -13.49
CA LYS A 177 7.29 -2.64 -12.36
C LYS A 177 8.07 -1.94 -11.26
N TYR A 178 7.47 -0.90 -10.71
CA TYR A 178 8.02 -0.13 -9.61
C TYR A 178 7.70 -0.77 -8.26
N TYR A 179 8.65 -0.71 -7.33
CA TYR A 179 8.47 -1.17 -5.95
C TYR A 179 9.16 -0.25 -4.93
N ILE A 180 8.74 -0.38 -3.67
CA ILE A 180 9.31 0.28 -2.50
C ILE A 180 9.60 -0.80 -1.47
N SER A 181 10.84 -0.87 -0.99
CA SER A 181 11.23 -1.68 0.17
C SER A 181 11.28 -0.78 1.41
N VAL A 182 10.39 -1.03 2.35
CA VAL A 182 10.23 -0.26 3.59
C VAL A 182 10.95 -0.97 4.73
N ILE A 183 11.99 -0.35 5.26
CA ILE A 183 12.75 -0.86 6.40
C ILE A 183 11.98 -0.47 7.66
N ILE A 184 11.29 -1.46 8.23
CA ILE A 184 10.48 -1.26 9.44
C ILE A 184 11.32 -1.34 10.72
N TRP A 185 12.49 -1.97 10.64
CA TRP A 185 13.49 -2.05 11.70
C TRP A 185 14.87 -2.33 11.10
N MET A 186 15.91 -1.76 11.69
CA MET A 186 17.30 -2.13 11.41
C MET A 186 18.17 -2.02 12.66
N GLU A 187 19.25 -2.81 12.71
CA GLU A 187 20.17 -2.85 13.84
C GLU A 187 20.96 -1.54 13.97
N GLY A 188 21.01 -0.98 15.18
CA GLY A 188 21.80 0.21 15.50
C GLY A 188 21.08 1.56 15.28
N MET A 189 19.78 1.57 15.00
CA MET A 189 18.94 2.76 14.85
C MET A 189 17.64 2.62 15.64
#